data_AF-W5W6Y7-F1
#
_entry.id   AF-W5W6Y7-F1
#
_cell.length_a   1.000
_cell.length_b   1.000
_cell.length_c   1.000
_cell.angle_alpha   90.00
_cell.angle_beta   90.00
_cell.angle_gamma   90.00
#
_symmetry.space_group_name_H-M   'P 1'
#
loop_
_entity.id
_entity.type
_entity.pdbx_description
1 polymer ?
#
loop_
_entity_poly.entity_id
_entity_poly.type
_entity_poly.pdbx_seq_one_letter_code
_entity_poly.pdbx_strand_id
1 'polypeptide(L)'
;MSEASIAELQEGIAELREQVSALTALVQRGGHRKRALDEVDEELAGAVQVLAAAREAELRQLTAEQAMVLRRRVMEVQGQLGKGRSRRPGGESYVNLTPKQVQPKWATVEAAQRLVEADLQKLEEAEQASGPSKDEITAARGRISLVTKQRLAAHVGAGESLPPWLQAAVGSMPRPDPEPWVKAAHLVLAFRVEHEVTDPILPLGTKPSGDDAYSARRAAEYKKIAEELNKLHALGGASEFKP
;
A
#
# COMPACT_ATOMS: atom_id res chain seq x y z
N MET A 1 -13.49 -62.21 -33.13
CA MET A 1 -12.71 -61.61 -32.03
C MET A 1 -12.44 -62.70 -31.02
N SER A 2 -11.17 -63.01 -30.75
CA SER A 2 -10.79 -64.04 -29.79
C SER A 2 -10.96 -63.54 -28.37
N GLU A 3 -11.22 -64.44 -27.41
CA GLU A 3 -11.26 -64.11 -25.98
C GLU A 3 -9.95 -63.45 -25.51
N ALA A 4 -8.81 -63.83 -26.11
CA ALA A 4 -7.52 -63.21 -25.88
C ALA A 4 -7.51 -61.70 -26.21
N SER A 5 -8.18 -61.29 -27.29
CA SER A 5 -8.26 -59.87 -27.68
C SER A 5 -9.16 -59.06 -26.74
N ILE A 6 -10.15 -59.70 -26.10
CA ILE A 6 -11.01 -59.04 -25.10
C ILE A 6 -10.23 -58.85 -23.78
N ALA A 7 -9.42 -59.83 -23.39
CA ALA A 7 -8.57 -59.74 -22.19
C ALA A 7 -7.52 -58.63 -22.32
N GLU A 8 -6.82 -58.54 -23.45
CA GLU A 8 -5.85 -57.47 -23.72
C GLU A 8 -6.49 -56.07 -23.69
N LEU A 9 -7.71 -55.93 -24.22
CA LEU A 9 -8.45 -54.67 -24.16
C LEU A 9 -8.88 -54.32 -22.72
N GLN A 10 -9.24 -55.30 -21.90
CA GLN A 10 -9.60 -55.08 -20.50
C GLN A 10 -8.40 -54.64 -19.66
N GLU A 11 -7.22 -55.23 -19.91
CA GLU A 11 -5.97 -54.86 -19.26
C GLU A 11 -5.55 -53.43 -19.64
N GLY A 12 -5.61 -53.07 -20.93
CA GLY A 12 -5.35 -51.70 -21.38
C GLY A 12 -6.32 -50.67 -20.81
N ILE A 13 -7.60 -51.03 -20.63
CA ILE A 13 -8.59 -50.15 -19.98
C ILE A 13 -8.28 -49.95 -18.49
N ALA A 14 -7.81 -50.99 -17.79
CA ALA A 14 -7.43 -50.89 -16.38
C ALA A 14 -6.20 -49.99 -16.20
N GLU A 15 -5.19 -50.15 -17.04
CA GLU A 15 -3.98 -49.33 -17.02
C GLU A 15 -4.29 -47.86 -17.34
N LEU A 16 -5.14 -47.59 -18.34
CA LEU A 16 -5.59 -46.22 -18.65
C LEU A 16 -6.36 -45.58 -17.50
N ARG A 17 -7.19 -46.36 -16.78
CA ARG A 17 -7.90 -45.85 -15.58
C ARG A 17 -6.94 -45.52 -14.45
N GLU A 18 -5.91 -46.32 -14.25
CA GLU A 18 -4.87 -46.06 -13.27
C GLU A 18 -4.05 -44.81 -13.62
N GLN A 19 -3.66 -44.66 -14.90
CA GLN A 19 -2.97 -43.46 -15.39
C GLN A 19 -3.82 -42.20 -15.26
N VAL A 20 -5.13 -42.27 -15.56
CA VAL A 20 -6.06 -41.16 -15.37
C VAL A 20 -6.25 -40.84 -13.89
N SER A 21 -6.30 -41.84 -13.01
CA SER A 21 -6.36 -41.64 -11.55
C SER A 21 -5.09 -40.97 -11.02
N ALA A 22 -3.92 -41.42 -11.47
CA ALA A 22 -2.64 -40.84 -11.11
C ALA A 22 -2.50 -39.40 -11.61
N LEU A 23 -2.92 -39.12 -12.85
CA LEU A 23 -2.99 -37.76 -13.40
C LEU A 23 -3.99 -36.89 -12.64
N THR A 24 -5.15 -37.43 -12.26
CA THR A 24 -6.15 -36.70 -11.46
C THR A 24 -5.60 -36.36 -10.07
N ALA A 25 -4.90 -37.31 -9.43
CA ALA A 25 -4.23 -37.08 -8.15
C ALA A 25 -3.07 -36.07 -8.27
N LEU A 26 -2.35 -36.07 -9.41
CA LEU A 26 -1.26 -35.14 -9.68
C LEU A 26 -1.79 -33.74 -10.04
N VAL A 27 -2.93 -33.64 -10.71
CA VAL A 27 -3.68 -32.39 -10.92
C VAL A 27 -4.27 -31.88 -9.61
N GLN A 28 -4.76 -32.74 -8.73
CA GLN A 28 -5.19 -32.35 -7.37
C GLN A 28 -4.00 -31.88 -6.52
N ARG A 29 -2.81 -32.48 -6.68
CA ARG A 29 -1.58 -32.05 -5.98
C ARG A 29 -0.90 -30.83 -6.61
N GLY A 30 -1.03 -30.63 -7.92
CA GLY A 30 -0.36 -29.57 -8.69
C GLY A 30 -1.23 -28.37 -9.05
N GLY A 31 -2.56 -28.51 -8.94
CA GLY A 31 -3.56 -27.49 -9.31
C GLY A 31 -3.89 -26.47 -8.21
N HIS A 32 -3.34 -26.65 -7.01
CA HIS A 32 -3.38 -25.63 -5.97
C HIS A 32 -1.94 -25.24 -5.66
N ARG A 33 -1.40 -24.27 -6.41
CA ARG A 33 -0.52 -23.31 -5.73
C ARG A 33 -1.36 -22.79 -4.58
N LYS A 34 -1.09 -23.26 -3.36
CA LYS A 34 -1.85 -22.88 -2.18
C LYS A 34 -1.81 -21.36 -2.11
N ARG A 35 -2.98 -20.77 -2.30
CA ARG A 35 -3.12 -19.32 -2.39
C ARG A 35 -2.56 -18.71 -1.12
N ALA A 36 -1.59 -17.81 -1.22
CA ALA A 36 -1.05 -17.20 -0.02
C ALA A 36 -2.16 -16.38 0.66
N LEU A 37 -2.17 -16.34 1.99
CA LEU A 37 -3.21 -15.64 2.76
C LEU A 37 -3.35 -14.19 2.30
N ASP A 38 -2.22 -13.52 2.04
CA ASP A 38 -2.06 -12.14 1.59
C ASP A 38 -1.97 -11.97 0.07
N GLU A 39 -2.22 -13.01 -0.72
CA GLU A 39 -2.17 -12.94 -2.19
C GLU A 39 -3.28 -12.05 -2.76
N VAL A 40 -2.91 -11.03 -3.53
CA VAL A 40 -3.86 -10.20 -4.29
C VAL A 40 -4.23 -10.96 -5.57
N ASP A 41 -5.42 -11.54 -5.56
CA ASP A 41 -6.01 -12.28 -6.67
C ASP A 41 -6.99 -11.42 -7.47
N GLU A 42 -7.63 -12.00 -8.50
CA GLU A 42 -8.70 -11.33 -9.25
C GLU A 42 -9.85 -10.82 -8.36
N GLU A 43 -10.12 -11.48 -7.23
CA GLU A 43 -11.18 -11.07 -6.29
C GLU A 43 -10.82 -9.77 -5.54
N LEU A 44 -9.55 -9.60 -5.19
CA LEU A 44 -9.03 -8.44 -4.45
C LEU A 44 -8.42 -7.37 -5.35
N ALA A 45 -8.00 -7.70 -6.57
CA ALA A 45 -7.27 -6.81 -7.48
C ALA A 45 -8.01 -5.49 -7.71
N GLY A 46 -9.33 -5.55 -7.96
CA GLY A 46 -10.14 -4.34 -8.13
C GLY A 46 -10.20 -3.47 -6.86
N ALA A 47 -10.33 -4.09 -5.69
CA ALA A 47 -10.36 -3.35 -4.42
C ALA A 47 -9.00 -2.71 -4.10
N VAL A 48 -7.90 -3.44 -4.32
CA VAL A 48 -6.54 -2.91 -4.13
C VAL A 48 -6.24 -1.78 -5.11
N GLN A 49 -6.65 -1.90 -6.37
CA GLN A 49 -6.53 -0.82 -7.36
C GLN A 49 -7.29 0.45 -6.96
N VAL A 50 -8.51 0.33 -6.42
CA VAL A 50 -9.26 1.47 -5.89
C VAL A 50 -8.49 2.16 -4.75
N LEU A 51 -7.93 1.40 -3.82
CA LEU A 51 -7.18 1.97 -2.70
C LEU A 51 -5.84 2.58 -3.15
N ALA A 52 -5.16 1.99 -4.13
CA ALA A 52 -3.97 2.55 -4.75
C ALA A 52 -4.28 3.87 -5.47
N ALA A 53 -5.37 3.94 -6.23
CA ALA A 53 -5.81 5.16 -6.89
C ALA A 53 -6.22 6.25 -5.90
N ALA A 54 -6.85 5.88 -4.78
CA ALA A 54 -7.18 6.80 -3.69
C ALA A 54 -5.92 7.36 -3.01
N ARG A 55 -4.93 6.50 -2.73
CA ARG A 55 -3.63 6.91 -2.21
C ARG A 55 -2.94 7.90 -3.15
N GLU A 56 -2.90 7.58 -4.44
CA GLU A 56 -2.28 8.45 -5.42
C GLU A 56 -3.00 9.81 -5.50
N ALA A 57 -4.33 9.83 -5.43
CA ALA A 57 -5.11 11.06 -5.37
C ALA A 57 -4.81 11.91 -4.12
N GLU A 58 -4.62 11.29 -2.96
CA GLU A 58 -4.23 12.00 -1.73
C GLU A 58 -2.81 12.58 -1.83
N LEU A 59 -1.85 11.82 -2.35
CA LEU A 59 -0.50 12.32 -2.59
C LEU A 59 -0.51 13.49 -3.59
N ARG A 60 -1.35 13.41 -4.63
CA ARG A 60 -1.55 14.50 -5.59
C ARG A 60 -2.10 15.77 -4.93
N GLN A 61 -3.09 15.66 -4.05
CA GLN A 61 -3.63 16.82 -3.31
C GLN A 61 -2.55 17.52 -2.47
N LEU A 62 -1.67 16.76 -1.82
CA LEU A 62 -0.57 17.33 -1.02
C LEU A 62 0.45 18.04 -1.89
N THR A 63 0.78 17.48 -3.07
CA THR A 63 1.64 18.19 -4.04
C THR A 63 0.99 19.48 -4.54
N ALA A 64 -0.35 19.52 -4.69
CA ALA A 64 -1.07 20.73 -5.06
C ALA A 64 -0.99 21.82 -3.98
N GLU A 65 -1.17 21.45 -2.71
CA GLU A 65 -1.03 22.37 -1.58
C GLU A 65 0.40 22.92 -1.45
N GLN A 66 1.40 22.05 -1.56
CA GLN A 66 2.81 22.45 -1.55
C GLN A 66 3.12 23.40 -2.72
N ALA A 67 2.58 23.13 -3.90
CA ALA A 67 2.76 24.00 -5.05
C ALA A 67 2.03 25.34 -4.89
N MET A 68 0.89 25.41 -4.19
CA MET A 68 0.28 26.70 -3.83
C MET A 68 1.15 27.52 -2.87
N VAL A 69 1.82 26.87 -1.90
CA VAL A 69 2.79 27.53 -1.03
C VAL A 69 3.98 28.06 -1.85
N LEU A 70 4.47 27.28 -2.81
CA LEU A 70 5.51 27.72 -3.74
C LEU A 70 5.05 28.88 -4.62
N ARG A 71 3.84 28.82 -5.22
CA ARG A 71 3.21 29.93 -5.98
C ARG A 71 3.20 31.21 -5.15
N ARG A 72 2.74 31.13 -3.90
CA ARG A 72 2.70 32.28 -2.97
C ARG A 72 4.10 32.83 -2.72
N ARG A 73 5.09 31.97 -2.50
CA ARG A 73 6.47 32.40 -2.23
C ARG A 73 7.13 33.03 -3.46
N VAL A 74 6.89 32.48 -4.65
CA VAL A 74 7.35 33.05 -5.93
C VAL A 74 6.72 34.43 -6.13
N MET A 75 5.42 34.58 -5.93
CA MET A 75 4.75 35.88 -6.00
C MET A 75 5.28 36.88 -4.96
N GLU A 76 5.60 36.43 -3.75
CA GLU A 76 6.20 37.28 -2.72
C GLU A 76 7.59 37.76 -3.14
N VAL A 77 8.43 36.87 -3.66
CA VAL A 77 9.78 37.20 -4.15
C VAL A 77 9.72 38.12 -5.37
N GLN A 78 8.84 37.83 -6.34
CA GLN A 78 8.58 38.71 -7.48
C GLN A 78 8.05 40.08 -7.03
N GLY A 79 7.17 40.12 -6.02
CA GLY A 79 6.68 41.37 -5.43
C GLY A 79 7.77 42.16 -4.70
N GLN A 80 8.69 41.51 -4.00
CA GLN A 80 9.85 42.15 -3.38
C GLN A 80 10.85 42.67 -4.42
N LEU A 81 11.08 41.93 -5.51
CA LEU A 81 11.93 42.35 -6.63
C LEU A 81 11.28 43.49 -7.44
N GLY A 82 9.97 43.45 -7.64
CA GLY A 82 9.18 44.51 -8.29
C GLY A 82 9.06 45.77 -7.43
N LYS A 83 9.17 45.64 -6.10
CA LYS A 83 9.36 46.75 -5.14
C LYS A 83 10.79 47.30 -5.20
N GLY A 84 11.31 47.56 -6.40
CA GLY A 84 12.49 48.38 -6.60
C GLY A 84 12.16 49.86 -6.42
N ARG A 85 12.83 50.50 -5.45
CA ARG A 85 12.92 51.95 -5.17
C ARG A 85 11.83 52.57 -4.30
N SER A 86 11.75 52.14 -3.04
CA SER A 86 11.40 53.10 -1.99
C SER A 86 12.53 54.13 -1.89
N ARG A 87 12.28 55.35 -2.41
CA ARG A 87 13.09 56.53 -2.14
C ARG A 87 13.08 56.77 -0.63
N ARG A 88 14.15 56.37 0.08
CA ARG A 88 14.40 56.96 1.40
C ARG A 88 14.89 58.40 1.19
N PRO A 89 14.24 59.41 1.80
CA PRO A 89 14.76 60.76 1.76
C PRO A 89 15.95 60.83 2.70
N GLY A 90 17.15 60.89 2.11
CA GLY A 90 18.41 61.17 2.82
C GLY A 90 19.25 59.93 3.18
N GLY A 91 20.48 59.88 2.67
CA GLY A 91 21.55 58.99 3.17
C GLY A 91 22.16 58.08 2.10
N GLU A 92 23.31 58.50 1.59
CA GLU A 92 24.11 57.87 0.55
C GLU A 92 24.72 56.52 1.00
N SER A 93 24.24 55.42 0.42
CA SER A 93 25.10 54.32 -0.01
C SER A 93 24.31 53.47 -1.01
N TYR A 94 24.47 53.78 -2.29
CA TYR A 94 23.91 53.00 -3.39
C TYR A 94 24.84 51.82 -3.67
N VAL A 95 24.45 50.60 -3.28
CA VAL A 95 25.04 49.40 -3.88
C VAL A 95 24.42 49.24 -5.27
N ASN A 96 24.99 49.93 -6.26
CA ASN A 96 24.66 49.71 -7.66
C ASN A 96 25.19 48.34 -8.09
N LEU A 97 24.38 47.30 -7.93
CA LEU A 97 24.66 46.00 -8.53
C LEU A 97 24.68 46.19 -10.05
N THR A 98 25.83 45.91 -10.66
CA THR A 98 25.97 46.01 -12.12
C THR A 98 25.09 44.96 -12.82
N PRO A 99 24.66 45.19 -14.07
CA PRO A 99 23.83 44.22 -14.82
C PRO A 99 24.39 42.79 -14.80
N LYS A 100 25.72 42.63 -14.79
CA LYS A 100 26.42 41.34 -14.67
C LYS A 100 26.23 40.63 -13.32
N GLN A 101 26.00 41.36 -12.24
CA GLN A 101 25.75 40.80 -10.90
C GLN A 101 24.26 40.45 -10.69
N VAL A 102 23.38 41.06 -11.48
CA VAL A 102 21.93 40.87 -11.41
C VAL A 102 21.49 39.71 -12.31
N GLN A 103 22.02 39.61 -13.53
CA GLN A 103 21.68 38.55 -14.50
C GLN A 103 21.73 37.10 -13.95
N PRO A 104 22.79 36.64 -13.26
CA PRO A 104 22.83 35.25 -12.79
C PRO A 104 21.75 34.97 -11.73
N LYS A 105 21.42 35.96 -10.87
CA LYS A 105 20.33 35.82 -9.90
C LYS A 105 18.96 35.75 -10.58
N TRP A 106 18.75 36.52 -11.66
CA TRP A 106 17.52 36.47 -12.45
C TRP A 106 17.38 35.16 -13.23
N ALA A 107 18.47 34.63 -13.79
CA ALA A 107 18.47 33.33 -14.46
C ALA A 107 18.10 32.18 -13.51
N THR A 108 18.57 32.22 -12.25
CA THR A 108 18.17 31.24 -11.22
C THR A 108 16.68 31.36 -10.86
N VAL A 109 16.16 32.58 -10.79
CA VAL A 109 14.74 32.83 -10.51
C VAL A 109 13.86 32.37 -11.68
N GLU A 110 14.22 32.63 -12.92
CA GLU A 110 13.49 32.13 -14.09
C GLU A 110 13.53 30.61 -14.20
N ALA A 111 14.66 29.98 -13.90
CA ALA A 111 14.76 28.52 -13.89
C ALA A 111 13.86 27.91 -12.80
N ALA A 112 13.87 28.48 -11.59
CA ALA A 112 12.98 28.08 -10.52
C ALA A 112 11.51 28.31 -10.89
N GLN A 113 11.20 29.42 -11.57
CA GLN A 113 9.84 29.73 -12.02
C GLN A 113 9.36 28.71 -13.07
N ARG A 114 10.19 28.34 -14.05
CA ARG A 114 9.84 27.31 -15.05
C ARG A 114 9.61 25.94 -14.42
N LEU A 115 10.39 25.57 -13.40
CA LEU A 115 10.17 24.32 -12.65
C LEU A 115 8.83 24.35 -11.91
N VAL A 116 8.52 25.46 -11.25
CA VAL A 116 7.23 25.65 -10.58
C VAL A 116 6.08 25.60 -11.59
N GLU A 117 6.17 26.31 -12.72
CA GLU A 117 5.14 26.28 -13.77
C GLU A 117 4.93 24.87 -14.35
N ALA A 118 6.01 24.11 -14.57
CA ALA A 118 5.91 22.73 -15.03
C ALA A 118 5.26 21.80 -13.98
N ASP A 119 5.59 21.98 -12.70
CA ASP A 119 4.95 21.22 -11.62
C ASP A 119 3.48 21.61 -11.47
N LEU A 120 3.13 22.87 -11.71
CA LEU A 120 1.74 23.34 -11.71
C LEU A 120 0.90 22.79 -12.85
N GLN A 121 1.48 22.68 -14.05
CA GLN A 121 0.78 22.10 -15.18
C GLN A 121 0.48 20.61 -14.93
N LYS A 122 1.44 19.86 -14.36
CA LYS A 122 1.21 18.48 -13.92
C LYS A 122 0.10 18.37 -12.87
N LEU A 123 -0.03 19.37 -12.00
CA LEU A 123 -1.07 19.41 -10.97
C LEU A 123 -2.46 19.71 -11.53
N GLU A 124 -2.57 20.61 -12.51
CA GLU A 124 -3.85 20.90 -13.18
C GLU A 124 -4.33 19.69 -14.01
N GLU A 125 -3.41 18.99 -14.68
CA GLU A 125 -3.70 17.71 -15.35
C GLU A 125 -4.13 16.63 -14.34
N ALA A 126 -3.54 16.64 -13.14
CA ALA A 126 -3.87 15.70 -12.07
C ALA A 126 -5.19 16.04 -11.34
N GLU A 127 -5.57 17.31 -11.25
CA GLU A 127 -6.84 17.77 -10.64
C GLU A 127 -8.05 17.36 -11.49
N GLN A 128 -7.87 17.26 -12.82
CA GLN A 128 -8.88 16.72 -13.72
C GLN A 128 -9.12 15.22 -13.54
N ALA A 129 -8.16 14.48 -12.98
CA ALA A 129 -8.32 13.07 -12.61
C ALA A 129 -8.90 12.95 -11.19
N SER A 130 -10.23 13.14 -11.07
CA SER A 130 -10.96 12.88 -9.83
C SER A 130 -10.65 11.46 -9.34
N GLY A 131 -10.10 11.35 -8.13
CA GLY A 131 -9.85 10.05 -7.50
C GLY A 131 -11.15 9.29 -7.21
N PRO A 132 -11.03 8.04 -6.73
CA PRO A 132 -12.17 7.25 -6.30
C PRO A 132 -13.00 7.99 -5.23
N SER A 133 -14.31 7.80 -5.27
CA SER A 133 -15.22 8.34 -4.27
C SER A 133 -15.02 7.68 -2.90
N LYS A 134 -15.47 8.36 -1.84
CA LYS A 134 -15.43 7.83 -0.46
C LYS A 134 -16.19 6.50 -0.32
N ASP A 135 -17.28 6.33 -1.06
CA ASP A 135 -18.10 5.13 -1.04
C ASP A 135 -17.37 3.96 -1.71
N GLU A 136 -16.68 4.20 -2.83
CA GLU A 136 -15.82 3.20 -3.48
C GLU A 136 -14.66 2.77 -2.58
N ILE A 137 -14.01 3.72 -1.90
CA ILE A 137 -12.92 3.43 -0.95
C ILE A 137 -13.46 2.56 0.21
N THR A 138 -14.64 2.89 0.72
CA THR A 138 -15.28 2.16 1.82
C THR A 138 -15.70 0.75 1.38
N ALA A 139 -16.26 0.62 0.18
CA ALA A 139 -16.61 -0.67 -0.41
C ALA A 139 -15.37 -1.54 -0.64
N ALA A 140 -14.27 -0.96 -1.14
CA ALA A 140 -13.00 -1.65 -1.34
C ALA A 140 -12.42 -2.19 -0.02
N ARG A 141 -12.38 -1.36 1.03
CA ARG A 141 -11.96 -1.80 2.38
C ARG A 141 -12.87 -2.89 2.94
N GLY A 142 -14.19 -2.77 2.74
CA GLY A 142 -15.16 -3.80 3.12
C GLY A 142 -14.90 -5.13 2.41
N ARG A 143 -14.59 -5.09 1.11
CA ARG A 143 -14.26 -6.27 0.30
C ARG A 143 -12.99 -6.96 0.81
N ILE A 144 -11.90 -6.21 1.00
CA ILE A 144 -10.64 -6.73 1.56
C ILE A 144 -10.90 -7.38 2.92
N SER A 145 -11.60 -6.69 3.82
CA SER A 145 -11.92 -7.20 5.15
C SER A 145 -12.71 -8.51 5.12
N LEU A 146 -13.72 -8.61 4.25
CA LEU A 146 -14.53 -9.83 4.11
C LEU A 146 -13.70 -11.02 3.60
N VAL A 147 -12.97 -10.83 2.50
CA VAL A 147 -12.20 -11.90 1.85
C VAL A 147 -11.07 -12.38 2.77
N THR A 148 -10.35 -11.46 3.41
CA THR A 148 -9.28 -11.81 4.35
C THR A 148 -9.80 -12.58 5.58
N LYS A 149 -10.99 -12.24 6.10
CA LYS A 149 -11.65 -13.05 7.15
C LYS A 149 -11.96 -14.46 6.68
N GLN A 150 -12.55 -14.59 5.49
CA GLN A 150 -12.92 -15.90 4.93
C GLN A 150 -11.68 -16.78 4.71
N ARG A 151 -10.60 -16.21 4.17
CA ARG A 151 -9.33 -16.92 3.98
C ARG A 151 -8.70 -17.35 5.29
N LEU A 152 -8.65 -16.45 6.29
CA LEU A 152 -8.13 -16.79 7.61
C LEU A 152 -8.96 -17.90 8.27
N ALA A 153 -10.29 -17.82 8.22
CA ALA A 153 -11.17 -18.83 8.78
C ALA A 153 -11.00 -20.19 8.09
N ALA A 154 -10.88 -20.22 6.76
CA ALA A 154 -10.62 -21.44 6.00
C ALA A 154 -9.26 -22.06 6.38
N HIS A 155 -8.21 -21.24 6.49
CA HIS A 155 -6.86 -21.68 6.84
C HIS A 155 -6.81 -22.28 8.25
N VAL A 156 -7.43 -21.61 9.22
CA VAL A 156 -7.54 -22.07 10.61
C VAL A 156 -8.40 -23.33 10.71
N GLY A 157 -9.54 -23.37 10.03
CA GLY A 157 -10.44 -24.52 10.02
C GLY A 157 -9.83 -25.78 9.41
N ALA A 158 -8.96 -25.61 8.40
CA ALA A 158 -8.20 -26.70 7.81
C ALA A 158 -6.97 -27.14 8.63
N GLY A 159 -6.64 -26.44 9.72
CA GLY A 159 -5.47 -26.73 10.56
C GLY A 159 -4.14 -26.51 9.84
N GLU A 160 -4.11 -25.61 8.86
CA GLU A 160 -2.91 -25.36 8.07
C GLU A 160 -1.87 -24.54 8.83
N SER A 161 -0.59 -24.79 8.56
CA SER A 161 0.51 -23.99 9.11
C SER A 161 0.41 -22.54 8.62
N LEU A 162 0.48 -21.59 9.54
CA LEU A 162 0.42 -20.17 9.21
C LEU A 162 1.74 -19.71 8.55
N PRO A 163 1.68 -18.70 7.66
CA PRO A 163 2.88 -18.06 7.15
C PRO A 163 3.79 -17.57 8.29
N PRO A 164 5.13 -17.67 8.16
CA PRO A 164 6.05 -17.28 9.22
C PRO A 164 5.88 -15.84 9.69
N TRP A 165 5.59 -14.90 8.78
CA TRP A 165 5.35 -13.50 9.11
C TRP A 165 4.10 -13.33 9.99
N LEU A 166 3.05 -14.12 9.76
CA LEU A 166 1.82 -14.05 10.55
C LEU A 166 2.04 -14.68 11.92
N GLN A 167 2.72 -15.82 11.95
CA GLN A 167 3.08 -16.49 13.19
C GLN A 167 3.99 -15.61 14.07
N ALA A 168 4.94 -14.88 13.47
CA ALA A 168 5.77 -13.90 14.17
C ALA A 168 4.95 -12.70 14.69
N ALA A 169 3.91 -12.29 13.96
CA ALA A 169 3.07 -11.15 14.33
C ALA A 169 2.15 -11.44 15.53
N VAL A 170 1.44 -12.56 15.51
CA VAL A 170 0.36 -12.88 16.48
C VAL A 170 0.68 -14.03 17.41
N GLY A 171 1.81 -14.71 17.21
CA GLY A 171 2.20 -15.87 17.99
C GLY A 171 1.28 -17.08 17.77
N SER A 172 1.33 -18.00 18.72
CA SER A 172 0.48 -19.20 18.71
C SER A 172 -0.94 -18.87 19.16
N MET A 173 -1.92 -19.54 18.56
CA MET A 173 -3.33 -19.35 18.90
C MET A 173 -3.59 -19.74 20.37
N PRO A 174 -4.05 -18.82 21.22
CA PRO A 174 -4.29 -19.09 22.62
C PRO A 174 -5.51 -20.00 22.80
N ARG A 175 -5.48 -20.80 23.87
CA ARG A 175 -6.64 -21.54 24.40
C ARG A 175 -6.90 -21.07 25.83
N PRO A 176 -8.16 -20.94 26.28
CA PRO A 176 -9.38 -21.40 25.61
C PRO A 176 -10.02 -20.41 24.63
N ASP A 177 -9.66 -19.12 24.68
CA ASP A 177 -10.30 -18.07 23.88
C ASP A 177 -9.42 -17.63 22.68
N PRO A 178 -9.75 -18.05 21.44
CA PRO A 178 -9.01 -17.67 20.24
C PRO A 178 -9.47 -16.33 19.65
N GLU A 179 -10.57 -15.72 20.10
CA GLU A 179 -11.15 -14.54 19.44
C GLU A 179 -10.18 -13.35 19.34
N PRO A 180 -9.45 -12.96 20.40
CA PRO A 180 -8.50 -11.85 20.32
C PRO A 180 -7.40 -12.11 19.28
N TRP A 181 -6.97 -13.37 19.16
CA TRP A 181 -5.96 -13.78 18.20
C TRP A 181 -6.50 -13.73 16.77
N VAL A 182 -7.72 -14.24 16.52
CA VAL A 182 -8.35 -14.20 15.19
C VAL A 182 -8.56 -12.75 14.74
N LYS A 183 -8.99 -11.87 15.65
CA LYS A 183 -9.15 -10.44 15.37
C LYS A 183 -7.81 -9.81 14.99
N ALA A 184 -6.75 -10.05 15.77
CA ALA A 184 -5.43 -9.49 15.49
C ALA A 184 -4.85 -10.02 14.16
N ALA A 185 -4.96 -11.33 13.90
CA ALA A 185 -4.50 -11.95 12.67
C ALA A 185 -5.24 -11.39 11.45
N HIS A 186 -6.55 -11.16 11.57
CA HIS A 186 -7.35 -10.51 10.54
C HIS A 186 -6.88 -9.07 10.27
N LEU A 187 -6.63 -8.28 11.32
CA LEU A 187 -6.16 -6.89 11.16
C LEU A 187 -4.81 -6.81 10.46
N VAL A 188 -3.85 -7.67 10.81
CA VAL A 188 -2.54 -7.73 10.13
C VAL A 188 -2.73 -8.13 8.67
N LEU A 189 -3.54 -9.16 8.40
CA LEU A 189 -3.76 -9.63 7.04
C LEU A 189 -4.43 -8.58 6.16
N ALA A 190 -5.48 -7.92 6.66
CA ALA A 190 -6.15 -6.84 5.94
C ALA A 190 -5.20 -5.68 5.66
N PHE A 191 -4.36 -5.30 6.63
CA PHE A 191 -3.38 -4.23 6.45
C PHE A 191 -2.32 -4.57 5.40
N ARG A 192 -1.82 -5.81 5.37
CA ARG A 192 -0.86 -6.25 4.34
C ARG A 192 -1.46 -6.16 2.94
N VAL A 193 -2.70 -6.61 2.77
CA VAL A 193 -3.40 -6.55 1.48
C VAL A 193 -3.69 -5.10 1.08
N GLU A 194 -4.17 -4.26 2.01
CA GLU A 194 -4.52 -2.87 1.75
C GLU A 194 -3.29 -2.02 1.37
N HIS A 195 -2.15 -2.26 2.00
CA HIS A 195 -0.92 -1.48 1.81
C HIS A 195 0.16 -2.21 1.01
N GLU A 196 -0.19 -3.33 0.36
CA GLU A 196 0.69 -4.19 -0.44
C GLU A 196 2.02 -4.52 0.27
N VAL A 197 1.95 -4.83 1.57
CA VAL A 197 3.13 -5.16 2.37
C VAL A 197 3.56 -6.58 2.04
N THR A 198 4.70 -6.72 1.35
CA THR A 198 5.29 -8.02 0.97
C THR A 198 6.47 -8.44 1.84
N ASP A 199 6.82 -7.64 2.86
CA ASP A 199 7.97 -7.90 3.72
C ASP A 199 7.77 -9.25 4.46
N PRO A 200 8.72 -10.20 4.34
CA PRO A 200 8.61 -11.52 4.94
C PRO A 200 8.95 -11.53 6.44
N ILE A 201 9.56 -10.47 6.97
CA ILE A 201 10.01 -10.35 8.35
C ILE A 201 9.10 -9.38 9.12
N LEU A 202 8.84 -8.21 8.56
CA LEU A 202 8.02 -7.17 9.18
C LEU A 202 6.56 -7.32 8.73
N PRO A 203 5.65 -7.83 9.58
CA PRO A 203 4.29 -8.16 9.16
C PRO A 203 3.51 -6.91 8.71
N LEU A 204 3.80 -5.76 9.32
CA LEU A 204 3.23 -4.45 8.99
C LEU A 204 4.15 -3.60 8.09
N GLY A 205 5.30 -4.14 7.67
CA GLY A 205 6.31 -3.41 6.92
C GLY A 205 7.02 -2.33 7.75
N THR A 206 7.72 -1.43 7.05
CA THR A 206 8.42 -0.30 7.67
C THR A 206 7.44 0.71 8.27
N LYS A 207 7.73 1.18 9.49
CA LYS A 207 6.96 2.24 10.16
C LYS A 207 6.85 3.47 9.23
N PRO A 208 5.63 3.95 8.92
CA PRO A 208 5.46 5.14 8.07
C PRO A 208 6.03 6.39 8.78
N SER A 209 6.64 7.30 8.02
CA SER A 209 7.32 8.49 8.58
C SER A 209 6.35 9.55 9.12
N GLY A 210 5.09 9.53 8.69
CA GLY A 210 4.06 10.48 9.13
C GLY A 210 4.22 11.90 8.56
N ASP A 211 5.14 12.10 7.62
CA ASP A 211 5.49 13.42 7.08
C ASP A 211 4.41 14.00 6.15
N ASP A 212 3.59 13.13 5.56
CA ASP A 212 2.51 13.50 4.64
C ASP A 212 1.16 12.94 5.15
N ALA A 213 0.04 13.54 4.73
CA ALA A 213 -1.28 13.21 5.30
C ALA A 213 -1.69 11.74 5.06
N TYR A 214 -1.29 11.16 3.93
CA TYR A 214 -1.51 9.75 3.65
C TYR A 214 -0.66 8.87 4.58
N SER A 215 0.64 9.16 4.70
CA SER A 215 1.57 8.49 5.61
C SER A 215 1.15 8.66 7.07
N ALA A 216 0.53 9.77 7.44
CA ALA A 216 0.00 10.00 8.78
C ALA A 216 -1.25 9.12 9.07
N ARG A 217 -2.16 8.96 8.10
CA ARG A 217 -3.28 8.02 8.22
C ARG A 217 -2.80 6.58 8.30
N ARG A 218 -1.87 6.19 7.42
CA ARG A 218 -1.22 4.88 7.46
C ARG A 218 -0.48 4.66 8.78
N ALA A 219 0.20 5.68 9.32
CA ALA A 219 0.84 5.62 10.63
C ALA A 219 -0.18 5.43 11.77
N ALA A 220 -1.34 6.08 11.70
CA ALA A 220 -2.41 5.92 12.68
C ALA A 220 -3.02 4.50 12.62
N GLU A 221 -3.24 3.95 11.43
CA GLU A 221 -3.68 2.57 11.23
C GLU A 221 -2.63 1.58 11.74
N TYR A 222 -1.36 1.75 11.34
CA TYR A 222 -0.22 0.98 11.83
C TYR A 222 -0.18 0.98 13.36
N LYS A 223 -0.30 2.15 13.99
CA LYS A 223 -0.26 2.29 15.45
C LYS A 223 -1.40 1.53 16.12
N LYS A 224 -2.64 1.63 15.61
CA LYS A 224 -3.78 0.89 16.15
C LYS A 224 -3.55 -0.62 16.09
N ILE A 225 -3.02 -1.12 14.98
CA ILE A 225 -2.74 -2.57 14.83
C ILE A 225 -1.62 -2.98 15.78
N ALA A 226 -0.54 -2.20 15.87
CA ALA A 226 0.55 -2.45 16.81
C ALA A 226 0.07 -2.46 18.27
N GLU A 227 -0.86 -1.56 18.65
CA GLU A 227 -1.49 -1.57 19.97
C GLU A 227 -2.33 -2.84 20.21
N GLU A 228 -3.10 -3.31 19.23
CA GLU A 228 -3.85 -4.56 19.36
C GLU A 228 -2.92 -5.78 19.46
N LEU A 229 -1.82 -5.81 18.70
CA LEU A 229 -0.80 -6.85 18.81
C LEU A 229 -0.14 -6.85 20.19
N ASN A 230 0.18 -5.66 20.72
CA ASN A 230 0.71 -5.54 22.07
C ASN A 230 -0.27 -6.04 23.14
N LYS A 231 -1.57 -5.73 23.01
CA LYS A 231 -2.59 -6.26 23.92
C LYS A 231 -2.63 -7.79 23.84
N LEU A 232 -2.62 -8.36 22.62
CA LEU A 232 -2.57 -9.81 22.42
C LEU A 232 -1.33 -10.43 23.08
N HIS A 233 -0.17 -9.83 22.89
CA HIS A 233 1.10 -10.29 23.43
C HIS A 233 1.20 -10.12 24.95
N ALA A 234 0.59 -9.08 25.51
CA ALA A 234 0.46 -8.89 26.94
C ALA A 234 -0.43 -9.96 27.59
N LEU A 235 -1.47 -10.43 26.89
CA LEU A 235 -2.26 -11.59 27.32
C LEU A 235 -1.45 -12.90 27.31
N GLY A 236 -0.42 -12.98 26.46
CA GLY A 236 0.51 -14.11 26.35
C GLY A 236 1.84 -13.98 27.14
N GLY A 237 2.09 -12.84 27.80
CA GLY A 237 3.27 -12.62 28.64
C GLY A 237 4.56 -12.11 27.96
N ALA A 238 4.55 -11.75 26.68
CA ALA A 238 5.76 -11.31 25.96
C ALA A 238 5.47 -10.16 24.96
N SER A 239 5.53 -8.91 25.42
CA SER A 239 5.34 -7.71 24.57
C SER A 239 6.63 -7.31 23.85
N GLU A 240 6.68 -7.48 22.51
CA GLU A 240 7.84 -7.10 21.68
C GLU A 240 7.66 -5.81 20.86
N PHE A 241 6.43 -5.27 20.71
CA PHE A 241 6.23 -4.04 19.94
C PHE A 241 6.30 -2.79 20.85
N LYS A 242 7.43 -2.09 20.88
CA LYS A 242 7.46 -0.75 21.48
C LYS A 242 6.79 0.29 20.55
N PRO A 243 5.93 1.18 21.08
CA PRO A 243 5.33 2.28 20.29
C PRO A 243 6.37 3.23 19.66
#